data_AF-A0A9X9A5T5-F1
#
_entry.id   AF-A0A9X9A5T5-F1
#
_cell.length_a   1.000
_cell.length_b   1.000
_cell.length_c   1.000
_cell.angle_alpha   90.00
_cell.angle_beta   90.00
_cell.angle_gamma   90.00
#
_symmetry.space_group_name_H-M   'P 1'
#
loop_
_entity.id
_entity.type
_entity.pdbx_description
1 polymer ?
#
loop_
_entity_poly.entity_id
_entity_poly.type
_entity_poly.pdbx_seq_one_letter_code
_entity_poly.pdbx_strand_id
1 'polypeptide(L)'
;AMGEGFGDFLGATYEDAVSTTGYGKACVGEWDAVAYSSSDPTCLRRLDTNKVYPKDITNEVHDDGEIWAQGQYEMAQAFGRDVATKIILQSHWSLTPNSKFSDGAKAIKQADALLYGGQHAAEIDRIWAARGISTN
;
A
#
# COMPACT_ATOMS: atom_id res chain seq x y z
N ALA A 1 2.17 -2.52 11.21
CA ALA A 1 2.12 -1.58 10.10
C ALA A 1 2.43 -2.23 8.75
N MET A 2 3.69 -2.53 8.39
CA MET A 2 3.98 -3.04 7.02
C MET A 2 3.25 -4.34 6.65
N GLY A 3 3.20 -5.31 7.58
CA GLY A 3 2.47 -6.57 7.37
C GLY A 3 0.97 -6.36 7.15
N GLU A 4 0.32 -5.60 8.05
CA GLU A 4 -1.10 -5.22 7.91
C GLU A 4 -1.37 -4.50 6.59
N GLY A 5 -0.56 -3.49 6.26
CA GLY A 5 -0.74 -2.72 5.03
C GLY A 5 -0.51 -3.54 3.75
N PHE A 6 0.35 -4.56 3.78
CA PHE A 6 0.50 -5.51 2.67
C PHE A 6 -0.74 -6.39 2.49
N GLY A 7 -1.35 -6.85 3.59
CA GLY A 7 -2.61 -7.58 3.55
C GLY A 7 -3.75 -6.73 2.97
N ASP A 8 -3.88 -5.49 3.44
CA ASP A 8 -4.88 -4.54 2.94
C ASP A 8 -4.68 -4.23 1.44
N PHE A 9 -3.44 -4.04 0.98
CA PHE A 9 -3.12 -3.87 -0.45
C PHE A 9 -3.59 -5.05 -1.31
N LEU A 10 -3.28 -6.27 -0.90
CA LEU A 10 -3.70 -7.47 -1.64
C LEU A 10 -5.22 -7.60 -1.66
N GLY A 11 -5.89 -7.41 -0.51
CA GLY A 11 -7.34 -7.47 -0.42
C GLY A 11 -8.02 -6.45 -1.33
N ALA A 12 -7.67 -5.17 -1.17
CA ALA A 12 -8.30 -4.09 -1.91
C ALA A 12 -8.04 -4.19 -3.42
N THR A 13 -6.80 -4.46 -3.86
CA THR A 13 -6.50 -4.46 -5.31
C THR A 13 -7.07 -5.66 -6.06
N TYR A 14 -7.26 -6.80 -5.40
CA TYR A 14 -7.90 -7.97 -6.02
C TYR A 14 -9.42 -7.83 -6.05
N GLU A 15 -10.04 -7.26 -5.01
CA GLU A 15 -11.46 -6.91 -5.05
C GLU A 15 -11.73 -5.86 -6.14
N ASP A 16 -10.90 -4.82 -6.19
CA ASP A 16 -10.97 -3.80 -7.23
C ASP A 16 -10.85 -4.38 -8.64
N ALA A 17 -10.08 -5.44 -8.82
CA ALA A 17 -9.89 -6.08 -10.12
C ALA A 17 -11.16 -6.72 -10.70
N VAL A 18 -12.01 -7.24 -9.82
CA VAL A 18 -13.20 -8.02 -10.19
C VAL A 18 -14.49 -7.23 -10.03
N SER A 19 -14.45 -6.14 -9.25
CA SER A 19 -15.59 -5.23 -9.11
C SER A 19 -15.91 -4.53 -10.42
N THR A 20 -17.18 -4.64 -10.83
CA THR A 20 -17.74 -3.98 -12.02
C THR A 20 -18.29 -2.58 -11.71
N THR A 21 -18.20 -2.14 -10.45
CA THR A 21 -18.68 -0.83 -9.99
C THR A 21 -17.55 -0.05 -9.29
N GLY A 22 -17.80 1.23 -9.00
CA GLY A 22 -16.92 2.02 -8.13
C GLY A 22 -17.16 1.81 -6.64
N TYR A 23 -18.18 1.03 -6.25
CA TYR A 23 -18.50 0.77 -4.86
C TYR A 23 -17.38 -0.03 -4.20
N GLY A 24 -16.94 0.40 -3.02
CA GLY A 24 -15.89 -0.29 -2.26
C GLY A 24 -14.46 -0.11 -2.76
N LYS A 25 -14.20 0.70 -3.80
CA LYS A 25 -12.83 0.94 -4.26
C LYS A 25 -11.95 1.49 -3.13
N ALA A 26 -10.74 0.92 -3.00
CA ALA A 26 -9.78 1.21 -1.94
C ALA A 26 -10.27 0.94 -0.51
N CYS A 27 -11.43 0.30 -0.33
CA CYS A 27 -12.03 -0.02 0.96
C CYS A 27 -11.64 -1.44 1.38
N VAL A 28 -11.40 -1.63 2.68
CA VAL A 28 -11.21 -2.96 3.27
C VAL A 28 -12.39 -3.28 4.20
N GLY A 29 -12.99 -4.46 4.01
CA GLY A 29 -14.00 -5.01 4.92
C GLY A 29 -15.30 -4.22 4.93
N GLU A 30 -15.75 -3.74 3.77
CA GLU A 30 -16.97 -2.98 3.60
C GLU A 30 -18.23 -3.68 4.12
N TRP A 31 -18.30 -5.01 3.94
CA TRP A 31 -19.40 -5.86 4.38
C TRP A 31 -19.43 -6.07 5.90
N ASP A 32 -18.27 -6.01 6.56
CA ASP A 32 -18.09 -6.23 8.00
C ASP A 32 -18.15 -4.92 8.79
N ALA A 33 -17.76 -3.82 8.16
CA ALA A 33 -17.62 -2.50 8.78
C ALA A 33 -18.95 -1.85 9.23
N VAL A 34 -20.10 -2.49 8.99
CA VAL A 34 -21.44 -1.92 9.23
C VAL A 34 -21.71 -1.51 10.68
N ALA A 35 -21.04 -2.15 11.65
CA ALA A 35 -21.14 -1.83 13.07
C ALA A 35 -20.04 -0.87 13.58
N TYR A 36 -19.04 -0.57 12.74
CA TYR A 36 -17.80 0.12 13.11
C TYR A 36 -17.60 1.45 12.39
N SER A 37 -18.26 1.65 11.24
CA SER A 37 -18.22 2.86 10.44
C SER A 37 -19.62 3.37 10.10
N SER A 38 -19.75 4.68 9.98
CA SER A 38 -20.93 5.37 9.43
C SER A 38 -20.68 5.95 8.04
N SER A 39 -19.53 5.66 7.42
CA SER A 39 -19.22 6.07 6.05
C SER A 39 -20.06 5.31 5.02
N ASP A 40 -20.15 5.84 3.80
CA ASP A 40 -20.75 5.16 2.64
C ASP A 40 -19.74 5.08 1.49
N PRO A 41 -19.21 3.89 1.14
CA PRO A 41 -19.43 2.61 1.83
C PRO A 41 -18.84 2.62 3.24
N THR A 42 -19.34 1.75 4.12
CA THR A 42 -18.67 1.45 5.39
C THR A 42 -17.32 0.83 5.08
N CYS A 43 -16.26 1.14 5.84
CA CYS A 43 -14.92 0.59 5.65
C CYS A 43 -14.26 0.38 7.02
N LEU A 44 -13.56 -0.75 7.20
CA LEU A 44 -12.68 -0.93 8.36
C LEU A 44 -11.46 -0.02 8.23
N ARG A 45 -10.90 0.04 7.01
CA ARG A 45 -9.75 0.84 6.63
C ARG A 45 -9.84 1.26 5.17
N ARG A 46 -9.06 2.26 4.79
CA ARG A 46 -9.01 2.78 3.42
C ARG A 46 -7.58 3.03 2.94
N LEU A 47 -7.33 2.79 1.65
CA LEU A 47 -6.02 2.91 1.01
C LEU A 47 -5.85 4.24 0.24
N ASP A 48 -6.73 5.23 0.47
CA ASP A 48 -6.78 6.49 -0.27
C ASP A 48 -7.00 7.71 0.64
N THR A 49 -6.63 7.61 1.93
CA THR A 49 -6.89 8.63 2.97
C THR A 49 -5.83 9.73 3.06
N ASN A 50 -4.73 9.58 2.33
CA ASN A 50 -3.63 10.53 2.30
C ASN A 50 -2.80 10.65 3.60
N LYS A 51 -2.78 9.60 4.43
CA LYS A 51 -1.91 9.56 5.61
C LYS A 51 -0.42 9.58 5.23
N VAL A 52 0.38 10.31 6.02
CA VAL A 52 1.81 10.52 5.81
C VAL A 52 2.63 10.23 7.07
N TYR A 53 3.77 9.56 6.89
CA TYR A 53 4.78 9.34 7.92
C TYR A 53 5.68 10.58 8.09
N PRO A 54 6.09 10.93 9.33
CA PRO A 54 5.66 10.38 10.61
C PRO A 54 4.42 11.08 11.19
N LYS A 55 3.84 12.07 10.50
CA LYS A 55 2.78 12.94 11.02
C LYS A 55 1.56 12.16 11.54
N ASP A 56 1.13 11.16 10.80
CA ASP A 56 -0.11 10.43 11.07
C ASP A 56 0.12 9.08 11.77
N ILE A 57 1.31 8.86 12.34
CA ILE A 57 1.60 7.66 13.14
C ILE A 57 0.85 7.70 14.47
N THR A 58 0.15 6.62 14.79
CA THR A 58 -0.60 6.45 16.05
C THR A 58 -0.06 5.29 16.91
N ASN A 59 0.89 4.51 16.39
CA ASN A 59 1.44 3.30 17.02
C ASN A 59 0.41 2.15 17.13
N GLU A 60 -0.58 2.14 16.26
CA GLU A 60 -1.50 1.01 16.06
C GLU A 60 -1.21 0.39 14.69
N VAL A 61 -1.03 -0.94 14.65
CA VAL A 61 -0.44 -1.60 13.49
C VAL A 61 -1.31 -1.57 12.25
N HIS A 62 -2.64 -1.52 12.40
CA HIS A 62 -3.59 -1.45 11.29
C HIS A 62 -3.76 0.00 10.83
N ASP A 63 -3.85 0.96 11.75
CA ASP A 63 -3.99 2.40 11.47
C ASP A 63 -2.75 2.97 10.77
N ASP A 64 -1.55 2.63 11.27
CA ASP A 64 -0.27 2.95 10.63
C ASP A 64 -0.08 2.16 9.32
N GLY A 65 -0.74 1.00 9.22
CA GLY A 65 -0.73 0.15 8.03
C GLY A 65 -1.30 0.84 6.80
N GLU A 66 -2.27 1.75 6.97
CA GLU A 66 -2.87 2.51 5.87
C GLU A 66 -1.86 3.39 5.10
N ILE A 67 -0.86 3.96 5.80
CA ILE A 67 0.22 4.74 5.15
C ILE A 67 0.98 3.85 4.15
N TRP A 68 1.30 2.63 4.58
CA TRP A 68 2.06 1.66 3.82
C TRP A 68 1.23 1.05 2.68
N ALA A 69 -0.04 0.74 2.96
CA ALA A 69 -0.98 0.18 1.98
C ALA A 69 -1.28 1.17 0.85
N GLN A 70 -1.47 2.46 1.16
CA GLN A 70 -1.74 3.48 0.15
C GLN A 70 -0.59 3.62 -0.86
N GLY A 71 0.67 3.58 -0.40
CA GLY A 71 1.82 3.61 -1.33
C GLY A 71 1.80 2.44 -2.33
N GLN A 72 1.48 1.23 -1.86
CA GLN A 72 1.35 0.05 -2.72
C GLN A 72 0.13 0.13 -3.66
N TYR A 73 -0.96 0.70 -3.18
CA TYR A 73 -2.18 0.91 -3.95
C TYR A 73 -1.96 1.92 -5.09
N GLU A 74 -1.30 3.05 -4.80
CA GLU A 74 -0.92 4.05 -5.81
C GLU A 74 0.04 3.46 -6.86
N MET A 75 0.94 2.56 -6.46
CA MET A 75 1.78 1.81 -7.41
C MET A 75 0.94 0.94 -8.35
N ALA A 76 -0.05 0.21 -7.83
CA ALA A 76 -0.96 -0.59 -8.65
C ALA A 76 -1.81 0.26 -9.60
N GLN A 77 -2.16 1.49 -9.21
CA GLN A 77 -2.85 2.44 -10.08
C GLN A 77 -1.92 3.00 -11.17
N ALA A 78 -0.67 3.31 -10.83
CA ALA A 78 0.27 3.98 -11.72
C ALA A 78 0.79 3.08 -12.85
N PHE A 79 1.09 1.81 -12.55
CA PHE A 79 1.70 0.89 -13.52
C PHE A 79 1.07 -0.51 -13.55
N GLY A 80 -0.11 -0.66 -12.93
CA GLY A 80 -0.92 -1.87 -12.98
C GLY A 80 -0.69 -2.82 -11.80
N ARG A 81 -1.78 -3.43 -11.31
CA ARG A 81 -1.79 -4.35 -10.17
C ARG A 81 -0.72 -5.43 -10.28
N ASP A 82 -0.67 -6.16 -11.40
CA ASP A 82 0.22 -7.33 -11.51
C ASP A 82 1.70 -6.94 -11.46
N VAL A 83 2.07 -5.79 -12.06
CA VAL A 83 3.44 -5.25 -11.99
C VAL A 83 3.76 -4.83 -10.56
N ALA A 84 2.88 -4.08 -9.89
CA ALA A 84 3.05 -3.67 -8.51
C ALA A 84 3.16 -4.85 -7.55
N THR A 85 2.23 -5.80 -7.62
CA THR A 85 2.26 -7.00 -6.78
C THR A 85 3.56 -7.79 -6.98
N LYS A 86 4.06 -7.93 -8.22
CA LYS A 86 5.32 -8.63 -8.47
C LYS A 86 6.53 -7.90 -7.86
N ILE A 87 6.61 -6.58 -7.99
CA ILE A 87 7.68 -5.77 -7.36
C ILE A 87 7.63 -5.90 -5.84
N ILE A 88 6.44 -5.75 -5.26
CA ILE A 88 6.24 -5.81 -3.80
C ILE A 88 6.56 -7.20 -3.26
N LEU A 89 6.15 -8.28 -3.93
CA LEU A 89 6.52 -9.64 -3.52
C LEU A 89 8.04 -9.85 -3.61
N GLN A 90 8.69 -9.35 -4.66
CA GLN A 90 10.14 -9.44 -4.80
C GLN A 90 10.87 -8.66 -3.69
N SER A 91 10.34 -7.51 -3.26
CA SER A 91 10.97 -6.70 -2.22
C SER A 91 10.98 -7.39 -0.86
N HIS A 92 10.02 -8.27 -0.56
CA HIS A 92 9.96 -9.00 0.71
C HIS A 92 11.21 -9.85 0.99
N TRP A 93 11.88 -10.36 -0.05
CA TRP A 93 13.13 -11.12 0.08
C TRP A 93 14.32 -10.29 0.59
N SER A 94 14.19 -8.96 0.61
CA SER A 94 15.19 -8.03 1.15
C SER A 94 14.86 -7.53 2.56
N LEU A 95 13.74 -7.98 3.14
CA LEU A 95 13.26 -7.50 4.44
C LEU A 95 13.62 -8.44 5.59
N THR A 96 13.68 -7.87 6.79
CA THR A 96 13.81 -8.60 8.05
C THR A 96 12.59 -8.32 8.92
N PRO A 97 12.33 -9.10 9.98
CA PRO A 97 11.26 -8.80 10.94
C PRO A 97 11.35 -7.40 11.59
N ASN A 98 12.53 -6.76 11.56
CA ASN A 98 12.76 -5.44 12.16
C ASN A 98 12.73 -4.28 11.16
N SER A 99 12.56 -4.55 9.87
CA SER A 99 12.57 -3.55 8.80
C SER A 99 11.51 -2.47 9.02
N LYS A 100 11.88 -1.23 8.74
CA LYS A 100 11.04 -0.03 8.84
C LYS A 100 10.48 0.37 7.47
N PHE A 101 9.57 1.33 7.43
CA PHE A 101 9.00 1.86 6.18
C PHE A 101 10.06 2.26 5.15
N SER A 102 11.12 2.95 5.57
CA SER A 102 12.22 3.32 4.67
C SER A 102 12.97 2.10 4.11
N ASP A 103 13.14 1.04 4.90
CA ASP A 103 13.78 -0.19 4.42
C ASP A 103 12.89 -0.89 3.39
N GLY A 104 11.57 -0.91 3.64
CA GLY A 104 10.55 -1.39 2.71
C GLY A 104 10.58 -0.64 1.38
N ALA A 105 10.56 0.69 1.42
CA ALA A 105 10.51 1.53 0.22
C ALA A 105 11.80 1.40 -0.62
N LYS A 106 12.97 1.33 0.05
CA LYS A 106 14.25 1.01 -0.61
C LYS A 106 14.23 -0.35 -1.28
N ALA A 107 13.73 -1.37 -0.57
CA ALA A 107 13.62 -2.73 -1.10
C ALA A 107 12.68 -2.79 -2.32
N ILE A 108 11.58 -2.04 -2.32
CA ILE A 108 10.67 -1.93 -3.46
C ILE A 108 11.36 -1.31 -4.68
N LYS A 109 12.09 -0.20 -4.50
CA LYS A 109 12.86 0.42 -5.58
C LYS A 109 13.94 -0.52 -6.12
N GLN A 110 14.63 -1.25 -5.23
CA GLN A 110 15.62 -2.25 -5.63
C GLN A 110 14.97 -3.43 -6.38
N ALA A 111 13.78 -3.86 -5.98
CA ALA A 111 13.03 -4.91 -6.66
C ALA A 111 12.61 -4.48 -8.08
N ASP A 112 12.22 -3.22 -8.28
CA ASP A 112 11.97 -2.67 -9.62
C ASP A 112 13.24 -2.67 -10.48
N ALA A 113 14.39 -2.30 -9.91
CA ALA A 113 15.68 -2.39 -10.59
C ALA A 113 16.00 -3.83 -11.06
N LEU A 114 15.74 -4.82 -10.21
CA LEU A 114 16.01 -6.24 -10.52
C LEU A 114 15.05 -6.83 -11.55
N LEU A 115 13.77 -6.49 -11.49
CA LEU A 115 12.73 -7.09 -12.34
C LEU A 115 12.52 -6.35 -13.67
N TYR A 116 12.65 -5.03 -13.66
CA TYR A 116 12.26 -4.15 -14.75
C TYR A 116 13.35 -3.12 -15.11
N GLY A 117 14.57 -3.27 -14.59
CA GLY A 117 15.67 -2.36 -14.90
C GLY A 117 15.47 -0.93 -14.39
N GLY A 118 14.60 -0.73 -13.39
CA GLY A 118 14.34 0.58 -12.78
C GLY A 118 13.31 1.42 -13.54
N GLN A 119 12.54 0.80 -14.42
CA GLN A 119 11.54 1.47 -15.26
C GLN A 119 10.54 2.32 -14.45
N HIS A 120 10.21 1.91 -13.22
CA HIS A 120 9.23 2.59 -12.37
C HIS A 120 9.87 3.40 -11.24
N ALA A 121 11.20 3.47 -11.15
CA ALA A 121 11.92 4.05 -10.03
C ALA A 121 11.52 5.51 -9.71
N ALA A 122 11.32 6.35 -10.74
CA ALA A 122 10.91 7.74 -10.54
C ALA A 122 9.49 7.85 -9.93
N GLU A 123 8.59 6.95 -10.33
CA GLU A 123 7.22 6.92 -9.83
C GLU A 123 7.15 6.33 -8.42
N ILE A 124 7.96 5.30 -8.14
CA ILE A 124 8.17 4.73 -6.80
C ILE A 124 8.69 5.83 -5.86
N ASP A 125 9.70 6.61 -6.27
CA ASP A 125 10.22 7.73 -5.48
C ASP A 125 9.13 8.76 -5.18
N ARG A 126 8.34 9.14 -6.19
CA ARG A 126 7.25 10.11 -6.04
C ARG A 126 6.17 9.62 -5.06
N ILE A 127 5.73 8.37 -5.21
CA ILE A 127 4.68 7.77 -4.38
C ILE A 127 5.14 7.68 -2.92
N TRP A 128 6.32 7.13 -2.66
CA TRP A 128 6.81 7.00 -1.28
C TRP A 128 7.13 8.35 -0.64
N ALA A 129 7.67 9.32 -1.41
CA ALA A 129 7.84 10.68 -0.93
C ALA A 129 6.50 11.34 -0.56
N ALA A 130 5.42 11.08 -1.32
CA ALA A 130 4.08 11.55 -0.98
C ALA A 130 3.53 10.92 0.32
N ARG A 131 4.06 9.77 0.74
CA ARG A 131 3.79 9.13 2.04
C ARG A 131 4.77 9.54 3.14
N GLY A 132 5.71 10.44 2.86
CA GLY A 132 6.76 10.86 3.78
C GLY A 132 7.84 9.78 4.04
N ILE A 133 8.00 8.82 3.13
CA ILE A 133 8.92 7.69 3.26
C ILE A 133 10.04 7.80 2.21
N SER A 134 11.30 7.75 2.66
CA SER A 134 12.47 7.77 1.76
C SER A 134 12.73 6.42 1.11
N THR A 135 13.07 6.44 -0.17
CA THR A 135 13.56 5.30 -0.98
C THR A 135 15.08 5.30 -1.15
N ASN A 136 15.79 6.25 -0.52
CA ASN A 136 17.26 6.39 -0.52
C ASN A 136 17.84 6.13 0.87
#